data_AF-A0A2V8ZMH8-F1
#
_entry.id   AF-A0A2V8ZMH8-F1
#
_cell.length_a   1.000
_cell.length_b   1.000
_cell.length_c   1.000
_cell.angle_alpha   90.00
_cell.angle_beta   90.00
_cell.angle_gamma   90.00
#
_symmetry.space_group_name_H-M   'P 1'
#
loop_
_entity.id
_entity.type
_entity.pdbx_description
1 polymer ?
#
loop_
_entity_poly.entity_id
_entity_poly.type
_entity_poly.pdbx_seq_one_letter_code
_entity_poly.pdbx_strand_id
1 'polypeptide(L)'
;MDEETVLSTATSVIEDVNILQVVTAERIVSRLTSTHKRGKPEGHIVAVGSDFHNLRVLGHELKVTLRHKLLSDSETFEHLRNRVATDKDSGKIAVIQDGVAICSLVERIETDLPGVEPRQHIFRVPNFGKFSLAEVFAEHGRRVLTMIRLELGSPHVADITVAESSTNGKPMPPTP
;
A
#
# COMPACT_ATOMS: atom_id res chain seq x y z
N MET A 1 -20.63 21.57 -16.76
CA MET A 1 -20.94 20.12 -16.62
C MET A 1 -20.09 19.46 -17.68
N ASP A 2 -18.81 19.31 -17.36
CA ASP A 2 -17.73 19.26 -18.34
C ASP A 2 -17.10 17.87 -18.36
N GLU A 3 -16.86 17.36 -19.57
CA GLU A 3 -16.11 16.15 -19.95
C GLU A 3 -16.21 14.95 -18.99
N GLU A 4 -17.08 14.02 -19.37
CA GLU A 4 -17.39 12.71 -18.78
C GLU A 4 -16.19 12.05 -18.06
N THR A 5 -15.99 12.45 -16.81
CA THR A 5 -14.97 11.93 -15.90
C THR A 5 -15.63 10.87 -15.04
N VAL A 6 -15.08 9.66 -15.06
CA VAL A 6 -15.58 8.53 -14.27
C VAL A 6 -14.72 8.38 -13.03
N LEU A 7 -15.37 8.27 -11.87
CA LEU A 7 -14.73 8.06 -10.58
C LEU A 7 -15.08 6.66 -10.06
N SER A 8 -14.07 5.88 -9.73
CA SER A 8 -14.21 4.56 -9.10
C SER A 8 -13.50 4.56 -7.76
N THR A 9 -14.16 4.13 -6.69
CA THR A 9 -13.54 4.00 -5.37
C THR A 9 -13.67 2.57 -4.88
N ALA A 10 -12.55 1.97 -4.49
CA ALA A 10 -12.48 0.72 -3.74
C ALA A 10 -12.06 1.04 -2.31
N THR A 11 -12.73 0.46 -1.33
CA THR A 11 -12.37 0.63 0.08
C THR A 11 -12.57 -0.69 0.81
N SER A 12 -11.54 -1.10 1.55
CA SER A 12 -11.58 -2.22 2.48
C SER A 12 -11.29 -1.68 3.88
N VAL A 13 -12.18 -1.96 4.82
CA VAL A 13 -12.02 -1.61 6.24
C VAL A 13 -12.04 -2.89 7.05
N ILE A 14 -11.05 -3.06 7.92
CA ILE A 14 -11.02 -4.15 8.90
C ILE A 14 -10.89 -3.50 10.27
N GLU A 15 -11.77 -3.88 11.19
CA GLU A 15 -11.81 -3.38 12.56
C GLU A 15 -11.45 -4.51 13.53
N ASP A 16 -11.00 -4.13 14.72
CA ASP A 16 -10.64 -5.04 15.82
C ASP A 16 -9.67 -6.16 15.38
N VAL A 17 -8.63 -5.79 14.62
CA VAL A 17 -7.60 -6.71 14.18
C VAL A 17 -6.86 -7.26 15.39
N ASN A 18 -6.82 -8.58 15.51
CA ASN A 18 -6.02 -9.27 16.51
C ASN A 18 -5.42 -10.54 15.93
N ILE A 19 -4.13 -10.50 15.62
CA ILE A 19 -3.38 -11.65 15.13
C ILE A 19 -2.51 -12.16 16.26
N LEU A 20 -2.96 -13.24 16.89
CA LEU A 20 -2.23 -13.96 17.94
C LEU A 20 -1.82 -13.08 19.13
N GLN A 21 -2.54 -11.98 19.41
CA GLN A 21 -2.18 -10.94 20.39
C GLN A 21 -0.85 -10.22 20.10
N VAL A 22 -0.20 -10.52 18.98
CA VAL A 22 1.07 -9.89 18.59
C VAL A 22 0.81 -8.67 17.74
N VAL A 23 -0.13 -8.74 16.80
CA VAL A 23 -0.50 -7.62 15.94
C VAL A 23 -1.91 -7.22 16.27
N THR A 24 -2.10 -6.01 16.74
CA THR A 24 -3.44 -5.48 17.00
C THR A 24 -3.64 -4.14 16.33
N ALA A 25 -4.86 -3.86 15.90
CA ALA A 25 -5.26 -2.54 15.44
C ALA A 25 -6.76 -2.37 15.67
N GLU A 26 -7.18 -1.17 16.06
CA GLU A 26 -8.61 -0.87 16.16
C GLU A 26 -9.24 -0.82 14.77
N ARG A 27 -8.51 -0.28 13.80
CA ARG A 27 -9.01 -0.17 12.43
C ARG A 27 -7.88 -0.04 11.42
N ILE A 28 -8.01 -0.71 10.29
CA ILE A 28 -7.15 -0.58 9.12
C ILE A 28 -8.03 -0.23 7.93
N VAL A 29 -7.72 0.87 7.25
CA VAL A 29 -8.44 1.34 6.07
C VAL A 29 -7.52 1.28 4.86
N SER A 30 -7.86 0.46 3.88
CA SER A 30 -7.30 0.54 2.52
C SER A 30 -8.32 1.24 1.64
N ARG A 31 -7.92 2.33 0.98
CA ARG A 31 -8.78 3.05 0.03
C ARG A 31 -7.98 3.41 -1.21
N LEU A 32 -8.52 3.05 -2.36
CA LEU A 32 -8.03 3.48 -3.67
C LEU A 32 -9.15 4.19 -4.42
N THR A 33 -8.82 5.35 -4.99
CA THR A 33 -9.73 6.13 -5.81
C THR A 33 -9.10 6.33 -7.18
N SER A 34 -9.79 5.92 -8.24
CA SER A 34 -9.39 6.11 -9.63
C SER A 34 -10.27 7.16 -10.29
N THR A 35 -9.65 8.18 -10.87
CA THR A 35 -10.30 9.20 -11.68
C THR A 35 -9.87 9.01 -13.12
N HIS A 36 -10.81 8.64 -13.99
CA HIS A 36 -10.56 8.41 -15.40
C HIS A 36 -11.25 9.47 -16.27
N LYS A 37 -10.45 10.22 -17.03
CA LYS A 37 -10.96 11.17 -18.03
C LYS A 37 -11.11 10.46 -19.38
N ARG A 38 -12.24 10.65 -20.04
CA ARG A 38 -12.48 10.09 -21.38
C ARG A 38 -11.34 10.48 -22.35
N GLY A 39 -10.87 9.53 -23.15
CA GLY A 39 -9.78 9.73 -24.11
C GLY A 39 -8.36 9.64 -23.51
N LYS A 40 -8.21 9.44 -22.20
CA LYS A 40 -6.91 9.11 -21.60
C LYS A 40 -6.68 7.59 -21.60
N PRO A 41 -5.42 7.14 -21.74
CA PRO A 41 -5.08 5.71 -21.74
C PRO A 41 -5.08 5.10 -20.33
N GLU A 42 -4.95 5.93 -19.29
CA GLU A 42 -4.89 5.52 -17.90
C GLU A 42 -5.61 6.53 -17.00
N GLY A 43 -6.27 6.04 -15.96
CA GLY A 43 -6.87 6.83 -14.90
C GLY A 43 -5.87 7.14 -13.78
N HIS A 44 -6.00 8.32 -13.18
CA HIS A 44 -5.19 8.73 -12.05
C HIS A 44 -5.68 8.02 -10.78
N ILE A 45 -4.83 7.20 -10.17
CA ILE A 45 -5.18 6.41 -8.99
C ILE A 45 -4.43 6.93 -7.76
N VAL A 46 -5.19 7.25 -6.71
CA VAL A 46 -4.68 7.76 -5.42
C VAL A 46 -5.14 6.91 -4.24
N ALA A 47 -4.37 6.92 -3.16
CA ALA A 47 -4.68 6.17 -1.92
C ALA A 47 -5.15 7.05 -0.75
N VAL A 48 -5.68 8.24 -1.05
CA VAL A 48 -6.08 9.21 -0.01
C VAL A 48 -7.19 8.62 0.86
N GLY A 49 -7.01 8.69 2.18
CA GLY A 49 -7.92 8.13 3.17
C GLY A 49 -7.62 6.69 3.58
N SER A 50 -6.54 6.09 3.08
CA SER A 50 -5.97 4.88 3.68
C SER A 50 -5.25 5.24 4.98
N ASP A 51 -5.39 4.43 6.02
CA ASP A 51 -4.80 4.74 7.34
C ASP A 51 -4.74 3.51 8.26
N PHE A 52 -3.91 3.61 9.30
CA PHE A 52 -3.84 2.68 10.42
C PHE A 52 -4.28 3.37 11.71
N HIS A 53 -5.30 2.83 12.39
CA HIS A 53 -5.75 3.32 13.67
C HIS A 53 -5.32 2.40 14.81
N ASN A 54 -4.55 2.96 15.75
CA ASN A 54 -4.00 2.28 16.93
C ASN A 54 -3.31 0.94 16.58
N LEU A 55 -2.48 0.94 15.52
CA LEU A 55 -1.68 -0.24 15.16
C LEU A 55 -0.63 -0.50 16.24
N ARG A 56 -0.56 -1.74 16.71
CA ARG A 56 0.39 -2.21 17.72
C ARG A 56 1.03 -3.51 17.30
N VAL A 57 2.31 -3.66 17.66
CA VAL A 57 3.07 -4.89 17.48
C VAL A 57 3.80 -5.20 18.79
N LEU A 58 3.59 -6.39 19.34
CA LEU A 58 4.06 -6.79 20.68
C LEU A 58 3.65 -5.79 21.78
N GLY A 59 2.46 -5.19 21.65
CA GLY A 59 1.94 -4.18 22.59
C GLY A 59 2.47 -2.76 22.38
N HIS A 60 3.56 -2.58 21.64
CA HIS A 60 4.14 -1.29 21.29
C HIS A 60 3.32 -0.60 20.21
N GLU A 61 3.10 0.70 20.34
CA GLU A 61 2.36 1.47 19.35
C GLU A 61 3.25 1.77 18.13
N LEU A 62 2.69 1.56 16.94
CA LEU A 62 3.32 1.88 15.66
C LEU A 62 2.48 2.96 14.99
N LYS A 63 2.90 4.21 15.12
CA LYS A 63 2.29 5.33 14.41
C LYS A 63 2.91 5.42 13.02
N VAL A 64 2.15 5.00 12.01
CA VAL A 64 2.58 4.94 10.61
C VAL A 64 2.07 6.16 9.86
N THR A 65 2.97 6.95 9.29
CA THR A 65 2.64 8.05 8.39
C THR A 65 2.72 7.57 6.95
N LEU A 66 1.65 7.76 6.18
CA LEU A 66 1.59 7.38 4.77
C LEU A 66 1.82 8.58 3.84
N ARG A 67 2.73 8.42 2.88
CA ARG A 67 3.02 9.42 1.82
C ARG A 67 2.04 9.32 0.66
N HIS A 68 0.79 9.71 0.87
CA HIS A 68 -0.24 9.74 -0.18
C HIS A 68 0.15 10.56 -1.42
N LYS A 69 1.07 11.53 -1.25
CA LYS A 69 1.61 12.35 -2.35
C LYS A 69 2.34 11.51 -3.40
N LEU A 70 2.93 10.36 -3.05
CA LEU A 70 3.61 9.51 -4.03
C LEU A 70 2.68 9.13 -5.19
N LEU A 71 1.44 8.74 -4.88
CA LEU A 71 0.42 8.42 -5.89
C LEU A 71 -0.30 9.67 -6.41
N SER A 72 -0.52 10.66 -5.55
CA SER A 72 -1.23 11.89 -5.93
C SER A 72 -0.48 12.69 -6.99
N ASP A 73 0.86 12.75 -6.94
CA ASP A 73 1.65 13.44 -7.97
C ASP A 73 2.05 12.52 -9.14
N SER A 74 1.63 11.24 -9.12
CA SER A 74 1.96 10.25 -10.17
C SER A 74 0.70 9.84 -10.94
N GLU A 75 0.34 10.67 -11.92
CA GLU A 75 -0.86 10.46 -12.75
C GLU A 75 -0.86 9.13 -13.50
N THR A 76 0.30 8.72 -14.02
CA THR A 76 0.46 7.49 -14.82
C THR A 76 1.41 6.50 -14.16
N PHE A 77 1.35 5.25 -14.60
CA PHE A 77 2.30 4.22 -14.20
C PHE A 77 3.76 4.62 -14.51
N GLU A 78 4.04 5.19 -15.68
CA GLU A 78 5.41 5.60 -16.04
C GLU A 78 5.95 6.70 -15.10
N HIS A 79 5.10 7.65 -14.71
CA HIS A 79 5.49 8.68 -13.73
C HIS A 79 5.81 8.06 -12.37
N LEU A 80 4.95 7.13 -11.91
CA LEU A 80 5.17 6.42 -10.65
C LEU A 80 6.46 5.60 -10.70
N ARG A 81 6.68 4.84 -11.78
CA ARG A 81 7.87 4.03 -12.00
C ARG A 81 9.15 4.86 -11.93
N ASN A 82 9.19 6.00 -12.61
CA ASN A 82 10.34 6.89 -12.61
C ASN A 82 10.60 7.51 -11.22
N ARG A 83 9.54 7.85 -10.49
CA ARG A 83 9.67 8.32 -9.10
C ARG A 83 10.19 7.22 -8.19
N VAL A 84 9.61 6.02 -8.23
CA VAL A 84 10.05 4.87 -7.41
C VAL A 84 11.52 4.52 -7.69
N ALA A 85 11.97 4.60 -8.94
CA ALA A 85 13.38 4.36 -9.30
C ALA A 85 14.37 5.36 -8.67
N THR A 86 13.92 6.58 -8.40
CA THR A 86 14.74 7.67 -7.83
C THR A 86 14.51 7.88 -6.34
N ASP A 87 13.58 7.12 -5.76
CA ASP A 87 13.07 7.32 -4.43
C ASP A 87 13.87 6.52 -3.39
N LYS A 88 14.57 7.26 -2.53
CA LYS A 88 15.37 6.70 -1.43
C LYS A 88 14.51 6.18 -0.28
N ASP A 89 13.23 6.56 -0.23
CA ASP A 89 12.31 6.29 0.89
C ASP A 89 11.45 5.05 0.67
N SER A 90 11.34 4.55 -0.57
CA SER A 90 10.72 3.25 -0.88
C SER A 90 11.47 2.05 -0.28
N GLY A 91 12.64 2.26 0.32
CA GLY A 91 13.48 1.20 0.87
C GLY A 91 13.89 0.14 -0.17
N LYS A 92 14.31 -1.04 0.30
CA LYS A 92 14.85 -2.13 -0.54
C LYS A 92 13.81 -2.88 -1.41
N ILE A 93 12.53 -2.47 -1.39
CA ILE A 93 11.44 -3.11 -2.13
C ILE A 93 11.22 -2.54 -3.53
N ALA A 94 11.87 -1.42 -3.88
CA ALA A 94 11.79 -0.84 -5.22
C ALA A 94 12.29 -1.84 -6.27
N VAL A 95 11.38 -2.70 -6.73
CA VAL A 95 11.60 -3.70 -7.77
C VAL A 95 10.80 -3.23 -8.96
N ILE A 96 11.52 -2.99 -10.05
CA ILE A 96 10.94 -2.75 -11.37
C ILE A 96 11.28 -3.98 -12.20
N GLN A 97 10.29 -4.82 -12.45
CA GLN A 97 10.41 -6.01 -13.30
C GLN A 97 9.23 -6.03 -14.27
N ASP A 98 9.50 -6.23 -15.56
CA ASP A 98 8.50 -6.55 -16.60
C ASP A 98 7.16 -5.78 -16.53
N GLY A 99 7.20 -4.44 -16.48
CA GLY A 99 5.99 -3.61 -16.50
C GLY A 99 5.28 -3.47 -15.15
N VAL A 100 5.91 -3.91 -14.07
CA VAL A 100 5.45 -3.79 -12.69
C VAL A 100 6.40 -2.89 -11.90
N ALA A 101 5.85 -2.04 -11.03
CA ALA A 101 6.59 -1.30 -10.02
C ALA A 101 6.04 -1.65 -8.62
N ILE A 102 6.91 -2.10 -7.72
CA ILE A 102 6.57 -2.38 -6.32
C ILE A 102 7.22 -1.31 -5.44
N CYS A 103 6.44 -0.72 -4.53
CA CYS A 103 6.91 0.26 -3.55
C CYS A 103 6.07 0.21 -2.26
N SER A 104 6.42 1.01 -1.25
CA SER A 104 5.59 1.19 -0.05
C SER A 104 5.13 2.64 0.10
N LEU A 105 3.94 2.86 0.65
CA LEU A 105 3.43 4.19 1.01
C LEU A 105 3.87 4.64 2.40
N VAL A 106 4.64 3.85 3.15
CA VAL A 106 5.16 4.30 4.45
C VAL A 106 6.20 5.39 4.24
N GLU A 107 6.01 6.52 4.90
CA GLU A 107 6.97 7.62 4.97
C GLU A 107 7.79 7.57 6.26
N ARG A 108 7.10 7.32 7.38
CA ARG A 108 7.69 7.25 8.70
C ARG A 108 6.90 6.30 9.60
N ILE A 109 7.62 5.58 10.43
CA ILE A 109 7.11 4.78 11.54
C ILE A 109 7.69 5.38 12.81
N GLU A 110 6.82 5.74 13.74
CA GLU A 110 7.21 6.14 15.10
C GLU A 110 6.78 5.02 16.03
N THR A 111 7.75 4.42 16.71
CA THR A 111 7.52 3.34 17.66
C THR A 111 8.65 3.25 18.67
N ASP A 112 8.33 2.72 19.84
CA ASP A 112 9.28 2.32 20.87
C ASP A 112 9.70 0.83 20.75
N LEU A 113 9.16 0.10 19.76
CA LEU A 113 9.51 -1.29 19.48
C LEU A 113 10.99 -1.40 19.05
N PRO A 114 11.83 -2.18 19.75
CA PRO A 114 13.23 -2.35 19.38
C PRO A 114 13.38 -3.08 18.04
N GLY A 115 14.31 -2.60 17.21
CA GLY A 115 14.63 -3.21 15.92
C GLY A 115 13.78 -2.74 14.73
N VAL A 116 12.90 -1.75 14.93
CA VAL A 116 12.19 -1.08 13.85
C VAL A 116 12.83 0.27 13.55
N GLU A 117 13.39 0.42 12.35
CA GLU A 117 13.92 1.70 11.91
C GLU A 117 12.80 2.61 11.37
N PRO A 118 12.84 3.94 11.61
CA PRO A 118 11.73 4.84 11.28
C PRO A 118 11.30 4.89 9.80
N ARG A 119 12.16 4.57 8.84
CA ARG A 119 11.81 4.57 7.40
C ARG A 119 11.65 3.15 6.83
N GLN A 120 11.68 2.15 7.69
CA GLN A 120 11.74 0.76 7.27
C GLN A 120 10.35 0.12 7.32
N HIS A 121 9.67 0.14 6.18
CA HIS A 121 8.35 -0.46 6.00
C HIS A 121 8.33 -2.00 6.08
N ILE A 122 9.51 -2.63 6.05
CA ILE A 122 9.69 -4.06 6.30
C ILE A 122 10.52 -4.26 7.54
N PHE A 123 9.98 -4.91 8.56
CA PHE A 123 10.76 -5.27 9.73
C PHE A 123 10.42 -6.69 10.18
N ARG A 124 11.33 -7.30 10.95
CA ARG A 124 11.16 -8.66 11.44
C ARG A 124 10.96 -8.63 12.94
N VAL A 125 9.91 -9.30 13.39
CA VAL A 125 9.71 -9.57 14.81
C VAL A 125 10.32 -10.96 15.10
N PRO A 126 11.31 -11.05 16.02
CA PRO A 126 11.92 -12.32 16.38
C PRO A 126 10.87 -13.37 16.76
N ASN A 127 11.05 -14.59 16.26
CA ASN A 127 10.15 -15.73 16.52
C ASN A 127 8.69 -15.58 16.07
N PHE A 128 8.32 -14.51 15.36
CA PHE A 128 6.98 -14.33 14.81
C PHE A 128 7.00 -14.33 13.28
N GLY A 129 7.71 -13.39 12.66
CA GLY A 129 7.68 -13.25 11.22
C GLY A 129 8.18 -11.92 10.69
N LYS A 130 8.02 -11.73 9.39
CA LYS A 130 8.35 -10.51 8.67
C LYS A 130 7.06 -9.74 8.38
N PHE A 131 7.09 -8.45 8.69
CA PHE A 131 6.03 -7.50 8.42
C PHE A 131 6.40 -6.66 7.22
N SER A 132 5.41 -6.40 6.38
CA SER A 132 5.45 -5.48 5.25
C SER A 132 4.25 -4.55 5.36
N LEU A 133 4.49 -3.24 5.43
CA LEU A 133 3.45 -2.23 5.59
C LEU A 133 3.20 -1.41 4.32
N ALA A 134 1.92 -1.20 4.03
CA ALA A 134 1.37 -0.34 2.97
C ALA A 134 2.07 -0.53 1.61
N GLU A 135 2.18 -1.78 1.16
CA GLU A 135 2.78 -2.10 -0.12
C GLU A 135 1.84 -1.77 -1.27
N VAL A 136 2.40 -1.16 -2.31
CA VAL A 136 1.72 -0.86 -3.56
C VAL A 136 2.37 -1.66 -4.66
N PHE A 137 1.55 -2.47 -5.31
CA PHE A 137 1.87 -3.12 -6.57
C PHE A 137 1.19 -2.33 -7.68
N ALA A 138 1.99 -1.75 -8.57
CA ALA A 138 1.51 -0.92 -9.67
C ALA A 138 1.84 -1.54 -11.02
N GLU A 139 0.84 -1.54 -11.90
CA GLU A 139 0.90 -1.86 -13.32
C GLU A 139 0.21 -0.73 -14.10
N HIS A 140 0.35 -0.72 -15.42
CA HIS A 140 -0.39 0.21 -16.28
C HIS A 140 -1.91 0.15 -16.01
N GLY A 141 -2.46 1.23 -15.47
CA GLY A 141 -3.88 1.34 -15.14
C GLY A 141 -4.36 0.37 -14.07
N ARG A 142 -3.48 -0.20 -13.25
CA ARG A 142 -3.91 -0.99 -12.10
C ARG A 142 -3.00 -0.69 -10.91
N ARG A 143 -3.61 -0.52 -9.76
CA ARG A 143 -2.88 -0.45 -8.50
C ARG A 143 -3.55 -1.36 -7.48
N VAL A 144 -2.72 -2.08 -6.73
CA VAL A 144 -3.12 -2.88 -5.59
C VAL A 144 -2.42 -2.30 -4.36
N LEU A 145 -3.18 -2.02 -3.32
CA LEU A 145 -2.67 -1.54 -2.04
C LEU A 145 -2.96 -2.59 -0.96
N THR A 146 -1.89 -3.10 -0.37
CA THR A 146 -1.90 -4.06 0.72
C THR A 146 -1.43 -3.38 1.98
N MET A 147 -2.31 -3.22 2.98
CA MET A 147 -1.97 -2.48 4.20
C MET A 147 -1.01 -3.26 5.09
N ILE A 148 -1.27 -4.54 5.35
CA ILE A 148 -0.31 -5.41 6.04
C ILE A 148 -0.15 -6.72 5.26
N ARG A 149 1.10 -7.05 4.95
CA ARG A 149 1.49 -8.43 4.61
C ARG A 149 2.38 -8.97 5.73
N LEU A 150 2.03 -10.14 6.23
CA LEU A 150 2.72 -10.84 7.30
C LEU A 150 3.16 -12.23 6.82
N GLU A 151 4.45 -12.49 6.84
CA GLU A 151 5.06 -13.78 6.52
C GLU A 151 5.51 -14.44 7.84
N LEU A 152 4.79 -15.48 8.29
CA LEU A 152 5.08 -16.16 9.57
C LEU A 152 6.26 -17.13 9.43
N GLY A 153 7.21 -17.04 10.36
CA GLY A 153 8.50 -17.74 10.29
C GLY A 153 8.50 -19.22 10.72
N SER A 154 7.37 -19.93 10.62
CA SER A 154 7.22 -21.33 11.04
C SER A 154 7.62 -22.31 9.91
N PRO A 155 8.07 -23.56 10.20
CA PRO A 155 8.26 -24.59 9.17
C PRO A 155 6.98 -24.91 8.37
N HIS A 156 5.81 -24.47 8.82
CA HIS A 156 4.58 -24.40 8.03
C HIS A 156 4.40 -22.94 7.61
N VAL A 157 4.81 -22.63 6.38
CA VAL A 157 4.75 -21.27 5.80
C VAL A 157 3.29 -20.80 5.83
N ALA A 158 3.06 -19.64 6.44
CA ALA A 158 1.76 -18.99 6.46
C ALA A 158 1.92 -17.52 6.12
N ASP A 159 1.23 -17.10 5.07
CA ASP A 159 1.17 -15.72 4.60
C ASP A 159 -0.21 -15.15 4.91
N ILE A 160 -0.24 -14.00 5.59
CA ILE A 160 -1.47 -13.31 5.96
C ILE A 160 -1.47 -11.93 5.30
N THR A 161 -2.55 -11.61 4.60
CA THR A 161 -2.80 -10.29 4.00
C THR A 161 -3.99 -9.65 4.68
N VAL A 162 -3.82 -8.45 5.22
CA VAL A 162 -4.86 -7.70 5.94
C VAL A 162 -5.12 -6.38 5.22
N ALA A 163 -6.38 -6.21 4.83
CA ALA A 163 -6.91 -5.06 4.09
C ALA A 163 -6.16 -4.84 2.76
N GLU A 164 -6.66 -5.49 1.71
CA GLU A 164 -6.24 -5.26 0.34
C GLU A 164 -7.34 -4.55 -0.45
N SER A 165 -6.94 -3.63 -1.32
CA SER A 165 -7.82 -3.03 -2.31
C SER A 165 -7.12 -3.01 -3.65
N SER A 166 -7.86 -3.30 -4.72
CA SER A 166 -7.37 -3.15 -6.09
C SER A 166 -8.33 -2.29 -6.89
N THR A 167 -7.80 -1.53 -7.84
CA THR A 167 -8.61 -0.78 -8.80
C THR A 167 -8.01 -0.84 -10.18
N ASN A 168 -8.89 -0.82 -11.18
CA ASN A 168 -8.54 -0.63 -12.59
C ASN A 168 -8.78 0.84 -12.96
N GLY A 169 -7.93 1.37 -13.82
CA GLY A 169 -7.95 2.70 -14.41
C GLY A 169 -7.92 2.65 -15.93
N LYS A 170 -8.18 1.49 -16.55
CA LYS A 170 -8.38 1.36 -17.99
C LYS A 170 -9.86 1.55 -18.37
N PRO A 171 -10.16 2.09 -19.56
CA PRO A 171 -11.52 2.13 -20.08
C PRO A 171 -12.08 0.71 -20.29
N MET A 172 -13.40 0.57 -20.17
CA MET A 172 -14.13 -0.64 -20.53
C MET A 172 -15.06 -0.34 -21.71
N PRO A 173 -14.95 -1.05 -22.86
CA PRO A 173 -14.01 -2.14 -23.15
C PRO A 173 -12.55 -1.64 -23.32
N PRO A 174 -11.54 -2.51 -23.12
CA PRO A 174 -10.14 -2.15 -23.32
C PRO A 174 -9.91 -1.72 -24.78
N THR A 175 -9.24 -0.58 -24.98
CA THR A 175 -8.82 -0.14 -26.32
C THR A 175 -7.80 -1.12 -26.92
N PRO A 176 -7.97 -1.54 -28.19
CA PRO A 176 -7.07 -2.48 -28.87
C PRO A 176 -5.67 -1.90 -29.10
#